data_AF-A0A7S1PTX5-F1
#
_entry.id   AF-A0A7S1PTX5-F1
#
_cell.length_a   1.000
_cell.length_b   1.000
_cell.length_c   1.000
_cell.angle_alpha   90.00
_cell.angle_beta   90.00
_cell.angle_gamma   90.00
#
_symmetry.space_group_name_H-M   'P 1'
#
loop_
_entity.id
_entity.type
_entity.pdbx_description
1 polymer ?
#
loop_
_entity_poly.entity_id
_entity_poly.type
_entity_poly.pdbx_seq_one_letter_code
_entity_poly.pdbx_strand_id
1 'polypeptide(L)'
;RAALGALRSARGGGRGSQQRRGAAAAAAVQSSAAADDPQRIYDELKYKFGYMGVVNKKEVGALDLYKLLKALRTPEHYKLGLQAMNMFYNFGVKLKHRELASRLVAAAMVCRVEAEAVELIKLYGTWLEQPPDRKLVYAVMGHFLDVGEPLVVREIARAVREDWRMPVEAPLYILAIEAMLQLPENPLAEALLLHADAGRMGVRLPAQTHTRLLDESLLALEASLEAAGGSSAAAAGEGGAEAAGGVANGAGATDAADAGVEEQPPEGPEAVKEGVQPAGEAPEEALSHLRAALQAAQALQRDGFVRGDTSAATLCSLSWLLWHLSNLREDRRAALLAGADTAGIAAFLGGSWPRALEAAAQNFGCHWGFAPALPVGLFRALEASSAPEAVRWSAIARERFGRFHPLAGAAPA
;
A
#
# COMPACT_ATOMS: atom_id res chain seq x y z
N ARG A 1 1.47 37.63 42.62
CA ARG A 1 0.42 37.43 43.66
C ARG A 1 -0.45 38.67 43.85
N ALA A 2 -0.87 39.32 42.76
CA ALA A 2 -1.92 40.36 42.74
C ALA A 2 -2.42 40.51 41.30
N ALA A 3 -3.16 39.50 40.80
CA ALA A 3 -3.95 39.54 39.55
C ALA A 3 -4.77 38.23 39.37
N LEU A 4 -5.31 37.66 40.45
CA LEU A 4 -6.20 36.49 40.41
C LEU A 4 -7.35 36.73 41.40
N GLY A 5 -8.20 37.70 41.09
CA GLY A 5 -9.26 38.15 42.01
C GLY A 5 -10.52 38.73 41.36
N ALA A 6 -10.76 38.52 40.07
CA ALA A 6 -11.91 39.15 39.40
C ALA A 6 -12.63 38.26 38.36
N LEU A 7 -12.66 36.93 38.55
CA LEU A 7 -13.44 36.01 37.70
C LEU A 7 -14.15 34.88 38.47
N ARG A 8 -14.68 35.18 39.66
CA ARG A 8 -15.58 34.28 40.42
C ARG A 8 -16.73 35.07 41.06
N SER A 9 -17.53 35.76 40.26
CA SER A 9 -18.86 36.22 40.68
C SER A 9 -19.75 36.50 39.47
N ALA A 10 -20.03 35.48 38.67
CA ALA A 10 -21.10 35.50 37.66
C ALA A 10 -21.47 34.07 37.26
N ARG A 11 -21.86 33.24 38.23
CA ARG A 11 -22.40 31.90 37.98
C ARG A 11 -23.73 31.74 38.71
N GLY A 12 -24.71 32.53 38.28
CA GLY A 12 -26.09 32.45 38.76
C GLY A 12 -27.00 33.19 37.79
N GLY A 13 -27.83 32.43 37.06
CA GLY A 13 -28.90 32.98 36.21
C GLY A 13 -28.61 32.96 34.71
N GLY A 14 -29.03 31.90 34.01
CA GLY A 14 -28.90 31.85 32.55
C GLY A 14 -29.43 30.61 31.84
N ARG A 15 -30.35 29.83 32.44
CA ARG A 15 -30.92 28.65 31.77
C ARG A 15 -31.99 28.99 30.72
N GLY A 16 -32.48 30.23 30.65
CA GLY A 16 -33.53 30.64 29.68
C GLY A 16 -33.02 31.16 28.33
N SER A 17 -31.77 31.65 28.24
CA SER A 17 -31.25 32.32 27.02
C SER A 17 -30.48 31.38 26.08
N GLN A 18 -29.91 30.28 26.57
CA GLN A 18 -29.30 29.25 25.74
C GLN A 18 -30.36 28.40 25.00
N GLN A 19 -31.52 28.14 25.62
CA GLN A 19 -32.61 27.42 24.98
C GLN A 19 -33.23 28.20 23.80
N ARG A 20 -33.34 29.53 23.91
CA ARG A 20 -33.85 30.38 22.81
C ARG A 20 -32.85 30.54 21.65
N ARG A 21 -31.53 30.55 21.93
CA ARG A 21 -30.51 30.54 20.87
C ARG A 21 -30.41 29.18 20.16
N GLY A 22 -30.58 28.07 20.89
CA GLY A 22 -30.67 26.73 20.30
C GLY A 22 -31.92 26.56 19.42
N ALA A 23 -33.08 27.06 19.86
CA ALA A 23 -34.32 27.01 19.09
C ALA A 23 -34.31 27.91 17.84
N ALA A 24 -33.70 29.11 17.92
CA ALA A 24 -33.55 29.98 16.75
C ALA A 24 -32.52 29.44 15.73
N ALA A 25 -31.44 28.80 16.19
CA ALA A 25 -30.49 28.11 15.32
C ALA A 25 -31.10 26.86 14.68
N ALA A 26 -31.88 26.07 15.43
CA ALA A 26 -32.61 24.92 14.91
C ALA A 26 -33.71 25.33 13.91
N ALA A 27 -34.43 26.43 14.18
CA ALA A 27 -35.42 26.99 13.26
C ALA A 27 -34.78 27.58 11.99
N ALA A 28 -33.59 28.20 12.10
CA ALA A 28 -32.85 28.68 10.94
C ALA A 28 -32.34 27.52 10.06
N VAL A 29 -31.82 26.45 10.66
CA VAL A 29 -31.41 25.22 9.95
C VAL A 29 -32.60 24.50 9.30
N GLN A 30 -33.77 24.50 9.96
CA GLN A 30 -35.00 23.95 9.37
C GLN A 30 -35.56 24.84 8.24
N SER A 31 -35.44 26.16 8.33
CA SER A 31 -35.85 27.07 7.25
C SER A 31 -34.92 27.03 6.04
N SER A 32 -33.62 26.78 6.23
CA SER A 32 -32.68 26.59 5.12
C SER A 32 -32.87 25.22 4.46
N ALA A 33 -33.20 24.18 5.23
CA ALA A 33 -33.47 22.84 4.70
C ALA A 33 -34.70 22.81 3.77
N ALA A 34 -35.72 23.62 4.02
CA ALA A 34 -36.89 23.74 3.15
C ALA A 34 -36.64 24.60 1.88
N ALA A 35 -35.63 25.47 1.89
CA ALA A 35 -35.23 26.27 0.73
C ALA A 35 -34.36 25.48 -0.27
N ASP A 36 -33.71 24.41 0.21
CA ASP A 36 -32.84 23.54 -0.57
C ASP A 36 -33.54 22.23 -1.01
N ASP A 37 -34.87 22.19 -1.05
CA ASP A 37 -35.60 21.01 -1.54
C ASP A 37 -35.34 20.79 -3.05
N PRO A 38 -34.69 19.69 -3.45
CA PRO A 38 -34.38 19.42 -4.85
C PRO A 38 -35.59 19.38 -5.76
N GLN A 39 -36.72 18.88 -5.26
CA GLN A 39 -37.96 18.78 -6.06
C GLN A 39 -38.47 20.16 -6.41
N ARG A 40 -38.53 21.06 -5.42
CA ARG A 40 -38.91 22.45 -5.64
C ARG A 40 -37.97 23.17 -6.60
N ILE A 41 -36.65 23.02 -6.43
CA ILE A 41 -35.66 23.63 -7.34
C ILE A 41 -35.86 23.11 -8.77
N TYR A 42 -36.15 21.82 -8.94
CA TYR A 42 -36.45 21.21 -10.23
C TYR A 42 -37.74 21.76 -10.84
N ASP A 43 -38.80 21.93 -10.07
CA ASP A 43 -40.07 22.47 -10.56
C ASP A 43 -39.96 23.95 -10.95
N GLU A 44 -39.21 24.73 -10.16
CA GLU A 44 -38.85 26.13 -10.51
C GLU A 44 -38.04 26.17 -11.81
N LEU A 45 -37.08 25.25 -11.98
CA LEU A 45 -36.31 25.12 -13.21
C LEU A 45 -37.23 24.79 -14.39
N LYS A 46 -38.11 23.80 -14.25
CA LYS A 46 -39.08 23.40 -15.29
C LYS A 46 -39.97 24.56 -15.71
N TYR A 47 -40.39 25.41 -14.76
CA TYR A 47 -41.15 26.63 -15.07
C TYR A 47 -40.35 27.60 -15.94
N LYS A 48 -39.05 27.80 -15.67
CA LYS A 48 -38.17 28.65 -16.50
C LYS A 48 -37.98 28.14 -17.93
N PHE A 49 -38.04 26.82 -18.14
CA PHE A 49 -37.99 26.22 -19.48
C PHE A 49 -39.29 26.41 -20.28
N GLY A 50 -40.37 26.87 -19.63
CA GLY A 50 -41.64 27.24 -20.24
C GLY A 50 -42.47 26.04 -20.73
N TYR A 51 -43.80 26.21 -20.80
CA TYR A 51 -44.71 25.16 -21.30
C TYR A 51 -44.68 25.01 -22.85
N MET A 52 -44.15 26.01 -23.57
CA MET A 52 -44.17 26.08 -25.04
C MET A 52 -42.82 25.81 -25.71
N GLY A 53 -41.83 25.30 -24.97
CA GLY A 53 -40.53 24.91 -25.52
C GLY A 53 -39.65 26.06 -26.03
N VAL A 54 -39.96 27.30 -25.66
CA VAL A 54 -39.11 28.47 -25.93
C VAL A 54 -38.34 28.82 -24.66
N VAL A 55 -37.06 28.50 -24.63
CA VAL A 55 -36.19 28.79 -23.48
C VAL A 55 -35.56 30.17 -23.62
N ASN A 56 -35.78 31.02 -22.61
CA ASN A 56 -35.00 32.25 -22.48
C ASN A 56 -33.58 31.93 -22.01
N LYS A 57 -32.64 31.79 -22.97
CA LYS A 57 -31.23 31.48 -22.70
C LYS A 57 -30.52 32.51 -21.82
N LYS A 58 -31.12 33.69 -21.57
CA LYS A 58 -30.59 34.70 -20.64
C LYS A 58 -30.95 34.41 -19.19
N GLU A 59 -32.02 33.67 -18.93
CA GLU A 59 -32.55 33.41 -17.59
C GLU A 59 -32.18 32.02 -17.06
N VAL A 60 -31.86 31.10 -17.97
CA VAL A 60 -31.50 29.72 -17.63
C VAL A 60 -30.06 29.45 -17.99
N GLY A 61 -29.24 29.16 -16.98
CA GLY A 61 -27.83 28.88 -17.14
C GLY A 61 -27.36 27.64 -16.38
N ALA A 62 -26.11 27.25 -16.61
CA ALA A 62 -25.47 26.13 -15.90
C ALA A 62 -25.50 26.29 -14.37
N LEU A 63 -25.55 27.54 -13.87
CA LEU A 63 -25.66 27.83 -12.45
C LEU A 63 -26.96 27.32 -11.82
N ASP A 64 -28.09 27.33 -12.55
CA ASP A 64 -29.35 26.80 -12.04
C ASP A 64 -29.27 25.28 -11.89
N LEU A 65 -28.67 24.60 -12.87
CA LEU A 65 -28.37 23.18 -12.78
C LEU A 65 -27.44 22.86 -11.60
N TYR A 66 -26.44 23.71 -11.34
CA TYR A 66 -25.52 23.53 -10.22
C TYR A 66 -26.18 23.68 -8.86
N LYS A 67 -27.15 24.59 -8.73
CA LYS A 67 -27.96 24.71 -7.51
C LYS A 67 -28.70 23.40 -7.24
N LEU A 68 -29.33 22.84 -8.28
CA LEU A 68 -30.01 21.55 -8.18
C LEU A 68 -29.03 20.43 -7.80
N LEU A 69 -27.92 20.26 -8.52
CA LEU A 69 -26.92 19.22 -8.24
C LEU A 69 -26.36 19.31 -6.81
N LYS A 70 -26.19 20.52 -6.26
CA LYS A 70 -25.74 20.75 -4.89
C LYS A 70 -26.77 20.32 -3.84
N ALA A 71 -28.05 20.33 -4.17
CA ALA A 71 -29.14 19.99 -3.27
C ALA A 71 -29.40 18.47 -3.21
N LEU A 72 -28.90 17.69 -4.16
CA LEU A 72 -29.19 16.25 -4.25
C LEU A 72 -28.58 15.47 -3.07
N ARG A 73 -29.37 14.55 -2.50
CA ARG A 73 -28.98 13.76 -1.30
C ARG A 73 -29.38 12.29 -1.37
N THR A 74 -30.32 11.92 -2.23
CA THR A 74 -30.85 10.56 -2.34
C THR A 74 -30.80 10.07 -3.78
N PRO A 75 -30.89 8.75 -4.02
CA PRO A 75 -30.96 8.19 -5.37
C PRO A 75 -32.13 8.73 -6.20
N GLU A 76 -33.28 9.04 -5.58
CA GLU A 76 -34.42 9.66 -6.29
C GLU A 76 -34.09 11.09 -6.71
N HIS A 77 -33.45 11.86 -5.83
CA HIS A 77 -32.98 13.22 -6.18
C HIS A 77 -31.98 13.18 -7.32
N TYR A 78 -31.11 12.17 -7.36
CA TYR A 78 -30.17 11.99 -8.46
C TYR A 78 -30.89 11.84 -9.82
N LYS A 79 -32.00 11.09 -9.87
CA LYS A 79 -32.84 10.98 -11.08
C LYS A 79 -33.40 12.33 -11.53
N LEU A 80 -33.82 13.19 -10.60
CA LEU A 80 -34.26 14.55 -10.91
C LEU A 80 -33.13 15.38 -11.51
N GLY A 81 -31.91 15.25 -10.98
CA GLY A 81 -30.70 15.86 -11.52
C GLY A 81 -30.45 15.46 -12.98
N LEU A 82 -30.54 14.16 -13.29
CA LEU A 82 -30.40 13.65 -14.66
C LEU A 82 -31.52 14.13 -15.59
N GLN A 83 -32.77 14.15 -15.11
CA GLN A 83 -33.90 14.69 -15.87
C GLN A 83 -33.71 16.17 -16.19
N ALA A 84 -33.20 16.97 -15.24
CA ALA A 84 -32.85 18.35 -15.46
C ALA A 84 -31.75 18.47 -16.51
N MET A 85 -30.68 17.67 -16.41
CA MET A 85 -29.63 17.66 -17.44
C MET A 85 -30.18 17.36 -18.83
N ASN A 86 -31.02 16.34 -18.97
CA ASN A 86 -31.66 15.99 -20.23
C ASN A 86 -32.50 17.16 -20.79
N MET A 87 -33.22 17.88 -19.92
CA MET A 87 -33.94 19.10 -20.31
C MET A 87 -33.01 20.17 -20.87
N PHE A 88 -31.88 20.44 -20.21
CA PHE A 88 -30.88 21.39 -20.73
C PHE A 88 -30.35 20.98 -22.11
N TYR A 89 -30.05 19.69 -22.32
CA TYR A 89 -29.60 19.18 -23.62
C TYR A 89 -30.69 19.32 -24.70
N ASN A 90 -31.91 18.88 -24.43
CA ASN A 90 -33.02 18.89 -25.40
C ASN A 90 -33.40 20.30 -25.86
N PHE A 91 -33.27 21.30 -24.98
CA PHE A 91 -33.50 22.70 -25.33
C PHE A 91 -32.27 23.44 -25.86
N GLY A 92 -31.17 22.71 -26.13
CA GLY A 92 -29.97 23.26 -26.75
C GLY A 92 -29.26 24.30 -25.89
N VAL A 93 -29.34 24.18 -24.56
CA VAL A 93 -28.57 25.00 -23.62
C VAL A 93 -27.17 24.42 -23.56
N LYS A 94 -26.18 25.24 -23.94
CA LYS A 94 -24.78 24.80 -24.00
C LYS A 94 -24.21 24.60 -22.58
N LEU A 95 -24.05 23.35 -22.18
CA LEU A 95 -23.47 22.94 -20.90
C LEU A 95 -21.92 22.88 -20.96
N LYS A 96 -21.27 23.92 -21.47
CA LYS A 96 -19.80 23.94 -21.72
C LYS A 96 -18.95 24.22 -20.47
N HIS A 97 -19.51 24.03 -19.28
CA HIS A 97 -18.85 24.46 -18.06
C HIS A 97 -17.98 23.35 -17.50
N ARG A 98 -16.71 23.72 -17.22
CA ARG A 98 -15.65 22.82 -16.73
C ARG A 98 -15.98 21.98 -15.50
N GLU A 99 -16.91 22.44 -14.68
CA GLU A 99 -17.20 21.83 -13.38
C GLU A 99 -18.39 20.86 -13.46
N LEU A 100 -19.08 20.78 -14.59
CA LEU A 100 -20.30 19.98 -14.68
C LEU A 100 -20.01 18.50 -14.45
N ALA A 101 -18.97 17.95 -15.10
CA ALA A 101 -18.55 16.57 -14.92
C ALA A 101 -18.22 16.28 -13.44
N SER A 102 -17.40 17.13 -12.81
CA SER A 102 -17.03 17.00 -11.40
C SER A 102 -18.25 17.05 -10.48
N ARG A 103 -19.18 17.99 -10.72
CA ARG A 103 -20.38 18.14 -9.90
C ARG A 103 -21.34 16.97 -10.05
N LEU A 104 -21.42 16.40 -11.25
CA LEU A 104 -22.27 15.23 -11.51
C LEU A 104 -21.70 13.97 -10.85
N VAL A 105 -20.39 13.73 -10.98
CA VAL A 105 -19.70 12.64 -10.27
C VAL A 105 -19.84 12.80 -8.76
N ALA A 106 -19.62 14.02 -8.23
CA ALA A 106 -19.80 14.28 -6.81
C ALA A 106 -21.26 14.06 -6.36
N ALA A 107 -22.24 14.48 -7.16
CA ALA A 107 -23.65 14.24 -6.85
C ALA A 107 -24.00 12.75 -6.85
N ALA A 108 -23.47 11.97 -7.79
CA ALA A 108 -23.66 10.53 -7.85
C ALA A 108 -23.13 9.85 -6.57
N MET A 109 -21.91 10.21 -6.14
CA MET A 109 -21.32 9.71 -4.89
C MET A 109 -22.13 10.13 -3.66
N VAL A 110 -22.53 11.41 -3.55
CA VAL A 110 -23.33 11.91 -2.41
C VAL A 110 -24.70 11.21 -2.33
N CYS A 111 -25.30 10.90 -3.47
CA CYS A 111 -26.58 10.19 -3.54
C CYS A 111 -26.43 8.66 -3.42
N ARG A 112 -25.22 8.14 -3.18
CA ARG A 112 -24.90 6.71 -3.09
C ARG A 112 -25.24 5.92 -4.36
N VAL A 113 -25.10 6.55 -5.53
CA VAL A 113 -25.25 5.90 -6.84
C VAL A 113 -23.86 5.66 -7.42
N GLU A 114 -23.09 4.79 -6.74
CA GLU A 114 -21.65 4.63 -6.95
C GLU A 114 -21.32 4.04 -8.34
N ALA A 115 -22.11 3.06 -8.79
CA ALA A 115 -21.95 2.49 -10.14
C ALA A 115 -22.06 3.55 -11.25
N GLU A 116 -22.98 4.51 -11.08
CA GLU A 116 -23.12 5.61 -12.03
C GLU A 116 -21.92 6.56 -11.98
N ALA A 117 -21.33 6.79 -10.80
CA ALA A 117 -20.12 7.60 -10.68
C ALA A 117 -18.95 6.98 -11.45
N VAL A 118 -18.84 5.65 -11.45
CA VAL A 118 -17.84 4.91 -12.23
C VAL A 118 -18.10 5.06 -13.73
N GLU A 119 -19.34 4.85 -14.18
CA GLU A 119 -19.71 5.00 -15.59
C GLU A 119 -19.54 6.44 -16.08
N LEU A 120 -19.82 7.44 -15.23
CA LEU A 120 -19.52 8.84 -15.47
C LEU A 120 -18.03 9.06 -15.77
N ILE A 121 -17.14 8.50 -14.96
CA ILE A 121 -15.69 8.66 -15.15
C ILE A 121 -15.21 7.93 -16.41
N LYS A 122 -15.76 6.75 -16.71
CA LYS A 122 -15.38 5.97 -17.91
C LYS A 122 -15.85 6.64 -19.19
N LEU A 123 -17.08 7.13 -19.20
CA LEU A 123 -17.76 7.51 -20.43
C LEU A 123 -17.75 9.01 -20.66
N TYR A 124 -17.32 9.88 -19.72
CA TYR A 124 -17.55 11.34 -19.80
C TYR A 124 -17.29 11.93 -21.19
N GLY A 125 -16.27 11.45 -21.91
CA GLY A 125 -15.93 11.92 -23.25
C GLY A 125 -17.04 11.80 -24.31
N THR A 126 -18.06 10.95 -24.12
CA THR A 126 -19.18 10.77 -25.06
C THR A 126 -20.31 11.79 -24.88
N TRP A 127 -20.44 12.39 -23.70
CA TRP A 127 -21.61 13.16 -23.24
C TRP A 127 -21.22 14.53 -22.69
N LEU A 128 -20.01 14.65 -22.18
CA LEU A 128 -19.46 15.85 -21.56
C LEU A 128 -18.20 16.30 -22.33
N GLU A 129 -18.08 17.61 -22.53
CA GLU A 129 -16.96 18.19 -23.28
C GLU A 129 -15.65 18.20 -22.47
N GLN A 130 -15.73 18.17 -21.13
CA GLN A 130 -14.58 18.34 -20.24
C GLN A 130 -14.50 17.21 -19.20
N PRO A 131 -13.28 16.76 -18.83
CA PRO A 131 -13.08 15.73 -17.81
C PRO A 131 -13.51 16.18 -16.42
N PRO A 132 -13.90 15.23 -15.56
CA PRO A 132 -14.04 15.51 -14.13
C PRO A 132 -12.68 15.89 -13.52
N ASP A 133 -12.72 16.58 -12.38
CA ASP A 133 -11.51 16.94 -11.65
C ASP A 133 -10.80 15.67 -11.16
N ARG A 134 -9.50 15.56 -11.45
CA ARG A 134 -8.66 14.40 -11.13
C ARG A 134 -8.64 14.11 -9.63
N LYS A 135 -8.63 15.16 -8.80
CA LYS A 135 -8.68 15.00 -7.34
C LYS A 135 -9.96 14.30 -6.89
N LEU A 136 -11.08 14.57 -7.55
CA LEU A 136 -12.34 13.89 -7.28
C LEU A 136 -12.29 12.43 -7.75
N VAL A 137 -11.72 12.17 -8.94
CA VAL A 137 -11.52 10.80 -9.43
C VAL A 137 -10.68 9.98 -8.45
N TYR A 138 -9.59 10.53 -7.92
CA TYR A 138 -8.77 9.85 -6.91
C TYR A 138 -9.53 9.65 -5.59
N ALA A 139 -10.38 10.58 -5.18
CA ALA A 139 -11.24 10.40 -4.01
C ALA A 139 -12.26 9.27 -4.21
N VAL A 140 -12.82 9.14 -5.42
CA VAL A 140 -13.71 8.02 -5.78
C VAL A 140 -12.95 6.70 -5.76
N MET A 141 -11.74 6.65 -6.34
CA MET A 141 -10.87 5.46 -6.26
C MET A 141 -10.54 5.09 -4.81
N GLY A 142 -10.23 6.08 -3.95
CA GLY A 142 -9.99 5.87 -2.52
C GLY A 142 -11.21 5.29 -1.81
N HIS A 143 -12.41 5.77 -2.12
CA HIS A 143 -13.66 5.18 -1.59
C HIS A 143 -13.80 3.69 -1.95
N PHE A 144 -13.61 3.32 -3.22
CA PHE A 144 -13.70 1.90 -3.63
C PHE A 144 -12.58 1.04 -3.06
N LEU A 145 -11.40 1.62 -2.82
CA LEU A 145 -10.31 0.95 -2.12
C LEU A 145 -10.68 0.67 -0.65
N ASP A 146 -11.30 1.63 0.04
CA ASP A 146 -11.75 1.47 1.43
C ASP A 146 -12.91 0.46 1.56
N VAL A 147 -13.79 0.38 0.56
CA VAL A 147 -14.89 -0.59 0.49
C VAL A 147 -14.39 -2.01 0.18
N GLY A 148 -13.18 -2.16 -0.36
CA GLY A 148 -12.62 -3.45 -0.74
C GLY A 148 -13.04 -3.92 -2.14
N GLU A 149 -13.27 -2.99 -3.06
CA GLU A 149 -13.57 -3.26 -4.47
C GLU A 149 -12.39 -2.91 -5.40
N PRO A 150 -11.26 -3.64 -5.33
CA PRO A 150 -10.04 -3.29 -6.06
C PRO A 150 -10.17 -3.36 -7.59
N LEU A 151 -11.09 -4.19 -8.09
CA LEU A 151 -11.36 -4.30 -9.53
C LEU A 151 -11.97 -3.02 -10.10
N VAL A 152 -12.85 -2.35 -9.35
CA VAL A 152 -13.43 -1.07 -9.77
C VAL A 152 -12.34 0.00 -9.87
N VAL A 153 -11.41 0.02 -8.91
CA VAL A 153 -10.24 0.92 -8.94
C VAL A 153 -9.39 0.66 -10.19
N ARG A 154 -9.16 -0.61 -10.56
CA ARG A 154 -8.44 -1.00 -11.78
C ARG A 154 -9.14 -0.49 -13.04
N GLU A 155 -10.46 -0.61 -13.11
CA GLU A 155 -11.25 -0.14 -14.25
C GLU A 155 -11.20 1.38 -14.39
N ILE A 156 -11.32 2.12 -13.29
CA ILE A 156 -11.16 3.58 -13.28
C ILE A 156 -9.75 3.95 -13.73
N ALA A 157 -8.73 3.30 -13.18
CA ALA A 157 -7.33 3.56 -13.54
C ALA A 157 -7.08 3.33 -15.02
N ARG A 158 -7.63 2.26 -15.59
CA ARG A 158 -7.58 1.97 -17.03
C ARG A 158 -8.24 3.07 -17.85
N ALA A 159 -9.47 3.47 -17.50
CA ALA A 159 -10.17 4.54 -18.20
C ALA A 159 -9.39 5.87 -18.16
N VAL A 160 -8.81 6.23 -17.02
CA VAL A 160 -7.98 7.45 -16.90
C VAL A 160 -6.71 7.33 -17.75
N ARG A 161 -6.10 6.15 -17.79
CA ARG A 161 -4.85 5.89 -18.51
C ARG A 161 -5.02 5.91 -20.03
N GLU A 162 -6.17 5.48 -20.54
CA GLU A 162 -6.52 5.49 -21.97
C GLU A 162 -6.89 6.91 -22.46
N ASP A 163 -7.27 7.81 -21.56
CA ASP A 163 -7.71 9.15 -21.91
C ASP A 163 -6.59 10.19 -21.87
N TRP A 164 -6.20 10.69 -23.04
CA TRP A 164 -5.17 11.73 -23.18
C TRP A 164 -5.54 13.08 -22.55
N ARG A 165 -6.83 13.35 -22.31
CA ARG A 165 -7.29 14.61 -21.71
C ARG A 165 -7.03 14.67 -20.21
N MET A 166 -6.85 13.51 -19.56
CA MET A 166 -6.53 13.41 -18.14
C MET A 166 -5.07 12.99 -17.98
N PRO A 167 -4.15 13.92 -17.69
CA PRO A 167 -2.75 13.58 -17.52
C PRO A 167 -2.58 12.70 -16.29
N VAL A 168 -1.84 11.62 -16.49
CA VAL A 168 -1.56 10.59 -15.49
C VAL A 168 -0.57 11.13 -14.45
N GLU A 169 -0.88 10.95 -13.17
CA GLU A 169 -0.07 11.40 -12.04
C GLU A 169 0.20 10.26 -11.06
N ALA A 170 1.14 10.46 -10.14
CA ALA A 170 1.50 9.46 -9.13
C ALA A 170 0.31 8.97 -8.28
N PRO A 171 -0.64 9.81 -7.80
CA PRO A 171 -1.78 9.33 -7.01
C PRO A 171 -2.63 8.26 -7.69
N LEU A 172 -2.74 8.29 -9.02
CA LEU A 172 -3.46 7.27 -9.78
C LEU A 172 -2.81 5.89 -9.58
N TYR A 173 -1.50 5.81 -9.80
CA TYR A 173 -0.74 4.56 -9.66
C TYR A 173 -0.63 4.11 -8.22
N ILE A 174 -0.50 5.02 -7.25
CA ILE A 174 -0.48 4.66 -5.83
C ILE A 174 -1.75 3.91 -5.48
N LEU A 175 -2.92 4.50 -5.74
CA LEU A 175 -4.22 3.88 -5.43
C LEU A 175 -4.44 2.58 -6.22
N ALA A 176 -4.04 2.55 -7.49
CA ALA A 176 -4.20 1.35 -8.31
C ALA A 176 -3.28 0.21 -7.86
N ILE A 177 -2.03 0.49 -7.51
CA ILE A 177 -1.09 -0.50 -6.95
C ILE A 177 -1.61 -1.03 -5.62
N GLU A 178 -2.09 -0.15 -4.74
CA GLU A 178 -2.67 -0.55 -3.45
C GLU A 178 -3.91 -1.43 -3.63
N ALA A 179 -4.76 -1.12 -4.60
CA ALA A 179 -5.88 -1.97 -4.97
C ALA A 179 -5.42 -3.35 -5.48
N MET A 180 -4.40 -3.41 -6.34
CA MET A 180 -3.92 -4.69 -6.87
C MET A 180 -3.32 -5.59 -5.78
N LEU A 181 -2.70 -4.99 -4.76
CA LEU A 181 -2.20 -5.74 -3.60
C LEU A 181 -3.31 -6.36 -2.73
N GLN A 182 -4.56 -5.87 -2.84
CA GLN A 182 -5.71 -6.45 -2.14
C GLN A 182 -6.41 -7.58 -2.93
N LEU A 183 -5.95 -7.90 -4.14
CA LEU A 183 -6.57 -8.97 -4.93
C LEU A 183 -6.31 -10.36 -4.30
N PRO A 184 -7.29 -11.28 -4.35
CA PRO A 184 -7.11 -12.63 -3.84
C PRO A 184 -6.16 -13.47 -4.73
N GLU A 185 -6.11 -13.17 -6.03
CA GLU A 185 -5.34 -13.91 -7.02
C GLU A 185 -4.21 -13.03 -7.58
N ASN A 186 -2.98 -13.54 -7.53
CA ASN A 186 -1.77 -12.91 -8.09
C ASN A 186 -1.61 -11.40 -7.78
N PRO A 187 -1.78 -10.95 -6.52
CA PRO A 187 -1.79 -9.52 -6.18
C PRO A 187 -0.47 -8.82 -6.56
N LEU A 188 0.66 -9.46 -6.25
CA LEU A 188 1.98 -8.91 -6.49
C LEU A 188 2.28 -8.73 -7.99
N ALA A 189 1.90 -9.71 -8.82
CA ALA A 189 2.19 -9.67 -10.24
C ALA A 189 1.46 -8.50 -10.93
N GLU A 190 0.17 -8.31 -10.63
CA GLU A 190 -0.62 -7.20 -11.15
C GLU A 190 -0.11 -5.83 -10.64
N ALA A 191 0.28 -5.75 -9.36
CA ALA A 191 0.87 -4.54 -8.79
C ALA A 191 2.20 -4.14 -9.47
N LEU A 192 3.06 -5.12 -9.77
CA LEU A 192 4.33 -4.89 -10.48
C LEU A 192 4.12 -4.47 -11.94
N LEU A 193 3.08 -4.98 -12.61
CA LEU A 193 2.73 -4.54 -13.97
C LEU A 193 2.37 -3.04 -13.99
N LEU A 194 1.59 -2.57 -13.02
CA LEU A 194 1.26 -1.15 -12.89
C LEU A 194 2.47 -0.30 -12.50
N HIS A 195 3.35 -0.81 -11.64
CA HIS A 195 4.61 -0.14 -11.29
C HIS A 195 5.53 0.03 -12.50
N ALA A 196 5.68 -1.01 -13.31
CA ALA A 196 6.42 -0.94 -14.56
C ALA A 196 5.78 0.04 -15.54
N ASP A 197 4.45 0.07 -15.63
CA ASP A 197 3.74 1.04 -16.48
C ASP A 197 3.97 2.49 -16.04
N ALA A 198 3.95 2.77 -14.73
CA ALA A 198 4.28 4.08 -14.20
C ALA A 198 5.69 4.54 -14.64
N GLY A 199 6.66 3.62 -14.59
CA GLY A 199 8.02 3.85 -15.10
C GLY A 199 8.04 4.16 -16.59
N ARG A 200 7.31 3.40 -17.42
CA ARG A 200 7.20 3.65 -18.88
C ARG A 200 6.53 4.99 -19.19
N MET A 201 5.60 5.41 -18.34
CA MET A 201 4.92 6.70 -18.44
C MET A 201 5.71 7.88 -17.87
N GLY A 202 6.91 7.62 -17.31
CA GLY A 202 7.73 8.66 -16.69
C GLY A 202 7.13 9.24 -15.41
N VAL A 203 6.18 8.53 -14.78
CA VAL A 203 5.57 8.95 -13.52
C VAL A 203 6.44 8.46 -12.37
N ARG A 204 6.99 9.40 -11.59
CA ARG A 204 7.77 9.10 -10.39
C ARG A 204 6.84 8.78 -9.23
N LEU A 205 7.03 7.60 -8.63
CA LEU A 205 6.27 7.16 -7.46
C LEU A 205 7.01 7.55 -6.18
N PRO A 206 6.29 7.75 -5.06
CA PRO A 206 6.94 8.04 -3.78
C PRO A 206 7.67 6.80 -3.24
N ALA A 207 8.70 7.03 -2.41
CA ALA A 207 9.51 5.97 -1.79
C ALA A 207 8.67 4.91 -1.04
N GLN A 208 7.58 5.34 -0.42
CA GLN A 208 6.67 4.47 0.34
C GLN A 208 6.06 3.38 -0.55
N THR A 209 5.65 3.72 -1.77
CA THR A 209 5.07 2.73 -2.71
C THR A 209 6.11 1.71 -3.16
N HIS A 210 7.33 2.15 -3.46
CA HIS A 210 8.41 1.23 -3.82
C HIS A 210 8.83 0.33 -2.66
N THR A 211 8.89 0.88 -1.44
CA THR A 211 9.23 0.12 -0.23
C THR A 211 8.15 -0.91 0.08
N ARG A 212 6.87 -0.54 -0.05
CA ARG A 212 5.75 -1.49 0.11
C ARG A 212 5.83 -2.64 -0.90
N LEU A 213 6.08 -2.36 -2.18
CA LEU A 213 6.23 -3.42 -3.19
C LEU A 213 7.45 -4.32 -2.93
N LEU A 214 8.54 -3.74 -2.42
CA LEU A 214 9.72 -4.48 -1.99
C LEU A 214 9.37 -5.43 -0.84
N ASP A 215 8.68 -4.95 0.19
CA ASP A 215 8.28 -5.75 1.35
C ASP A 215 7.33 -6.89 0.95
N GLU A 216 6.30 -6.62 0.15
CA GLU A 216 5.37 -7.64 -0.35
C GLU A 216 6.08 -8.70 -1.21
N SER A 217 7.08 -8.29 -2.01
CA SER A 217 7.89 -9.23 -2.80
C SER A 217 8.73 -10.14 -1.90
N LEU A 218 9.28 -9.60 -0.81
CA LEU A 218 10.09 -10.37 0.13
C LEU A 218 9.24 -11.28 1.03
N LEU A 219 8.03 -10.87 1.40
CA LEU A 219 7.06 -11.73 2.08
C LEU A 219 6.62 -12.90 1.19
N ALA A 220 6.33 -12.64 -0.09
CA ALA A 220 6.00 -13.70 -1.05
C ALA A 220 7.18 -14.67 -1.24
N LEU A 221 8.42 -14.17 -1.27
CA LEU A 221 9.63 -14.99 -1.29
C LEU A 221 9.70 -15.92 -0.08
N GLU A 222 9.53 -15.41 1.14
CA GLU A 222 9.56 -16.23 2.35
C GLU A 222 8.48 -17.31 2.33
N ALA A 223 7.25 -16.97 1.92
CA ALA A 223 6.16 -17.94 1.79
C ALA A 223 6.49 -19.06 0.78
N SER A 224 7.09 -18.73 -0.38
CA SER A 224 7.54 -19.74 -1.35
C SER A 224 8.66 -20.63 -0.81
N LEU A 225 9.58 -20.08 -0.01
CA LEU A 225 10.66 -20.85 0.62
C LEU A 225 10.12 -21.78 1.71
N GLU A 226 9.18 -21.31 2.55
CA GLU A 226 8.52 -22.13 3.58
C GLU A 226 7.72 -23.27 2.93
N ALA A 227 6.98 -23.00 1.84
CA ALA A 227 6.22 -24.02 1.11
C ALA A 227 7.14 -25.12 0.51
N ALA A 228 8.30 -24.73 -0.03
CA ALA A 228 9.28 -25.69 -0.54
C ALA A 228 9.95 -26.52 0.57
N GLY A 229 10.24 -25.91 1.72
CA GLY A 229 10.81 -26.58 2.88
C GLY A 229 9.86 -27.60 3.53
N GLY A 230 8.57 -27.26 3.64
CA GLY A 230 7.54 -28.15 4.18
C GLY A 230 7.24 -29.37 3.29
N SER A 231 7.32 -29.20 1.97
CA SER A 231 7.11 -30.28 1.00
C SER A 231 8.17 -31.39 1.11
N SER A 232 9.42 -31.03 1.46
CA SER A 232 10.52 -31.99 1.65
C SER A 232 10.36 -32.86 2.91
N ALA A 233 9.80 -32.29 3.99
CA ALA A 233 9.61 -33.02 5.25
C ALA A 233 8.43 -34.03 5.20
N ALA A 234 7.38 -33.73 4.41
CA ALA A 234 6.23 -34.62 4.29
C ALA A 234 6.52 -35.88 3.45
N ALA A 235 7.41 -35.80 2.45
CA ALA A 235 7.77 -36.94 1.60
C ALA A 235 8.66 -38.00 2.30
N ALA A 236 9.27 -37.65 3.44
CA ALA A 236 10.12 -38.57 4.20
C ALA A 236 9.36 -39.44 5.23
N GLY A 237 8.04 -39.27 5.36
CA GLY A 237 7.23 -39.89 6.43
C GLY A 237 6.50 -41.20 6.08
N GLU A 238 6.50 -41.67 4.83
CA GLU A 238 5.71 -42.85 4.41
C GLU A 238 6.52 -44.16 4.24
N GLY A 239 7.76 -44.21 4.71
CA GLY A 239 8.60 -45.41 4.60
C GLY A 239 9.18 -45.86 5.93
N GLY A 240 8.42 -46.58 6.76
CA GLY A 240 9.01 -47.25 7.92
C GLY A 240 8.06 -47.67 9.03
N ALA A 241 7.16 -48.60 8.73
CA ALA A 241 6.45 -49.37 9.77
C ALA A 241 6.47 -50.86 9.43
N GLU A 242 7.60 -51.52 9.70
CA GLU A 242 7.57 -52.92 10.11
C GLU A 242 8.80 -53.24 10.97
N ALA A 243 8.54 -53.41 12.27
CA ALA A 243 9.49 -53.90 13.26
C ALA A 243 8.91 -55.16 13.88
N ALA A 244 9.68 -56.25 13.96
CA ALA A 244 9.69 -57.15 15.13
C ALA A 244 10.74 -58.27 15.04
N GLY A 245 11.57 -58.36 16.09
CA GLY A 245 12.28 -59.57 16.54
C GLY A 245 13.76 -59.61 16.15
N GLY A 246 14.74 -59.74 17.04
CA GLY A 246 14.77 -60.03 18.47
C GLY A 246 16.06 -60.82 18.80
N VAL A 247 16.50 -60.73 20.06
CA VAL A 247 17.46 -61.63 20.78
C VAL A 247 18.97 -61.25 20.81
N ALA A 248 19.31 -60.57 21.92
CA ALA A 248 20.22 -60.93 23.04
C ALA A 248 21.69 -61.42 22.87
N ASN A 249 22.50 -60.83 23.76
CA ASN A 249 23.63 -61.34 24.58
C ASN A 249 25.06 -61.38 24.03
N GLY A 250 25.98 -60.87 24.86
CA GLY A 250 27.42 -61.22 24.81
C GLY A 250 28.33 -60.26 25.56
N ALA A 251 28.45 -60.43 26.88
CA ALA A 251 29.47 -59.79 27.71
C ALA A 251 30.88 -60.34 27.41
N GLY A 252 31.90 -59.51 27.51
CA GLY A 252 33.31 -59.92 27.47
C GLY A 252 34.23 -58.76 27.86
N ALA A 253 34.71 -58.81 29.10
CA ALA A 253 35.78 -57.96 29.63
C ALA A 253 37.13 -58.65 29.41
N THR A 254 38.18 -57.88 29.08
CA THR A 254 39.56 -58.14 29.52
C THR A 254 40.40 -56.86 29.52
N ASP A 255 41.18 -56.72 30.58
CA ASP A 255 42.13 -55.67 30.93
C ASP A 255 43.48 -55.72 30.17
N ALA A 256 44.08 -54.53 30.09
CA ALA A 256 45.49 -54.14 30.31
C ALA A 256 46.68 -54.66 29.47
N ALA A 257 47.48 -53.68 28.99
CA ALA A 257 48.96 -53.52 29.01
C ALA A 257 49.44 -52.85 27.70
N ASP A 258 49.86 -51.57 27.72
CA ASP A 258 51.21 -51.07 28.06
C ASP A 258 52.28 -51.34 26.97
N ALA A 259 52.70 -50.27 26.29
CA ALA A 259 54.09 -49.94 25.90
C ALA A 259 54.09 -48.77 24.90
N GLY A 260 54.80 -47.70 25.24
CA GLY A 260 54.85 -46.45 24.48
C GLY A 260 55.71 -46.47 23.21
N VAL A 261 55.48 -45.46 22.37
CA VAL A 261 56.40 -45.01 21.32
C VAL A 261 56.27 -43.48 21.13
N GLU A 262 57.45 -42.86 21.10
CA GLU A 262 57.93 -41.55 20.67
C GLU A 262 57.02 -40.47 20.03
N GLU A 263 57.40 -39.25 20.42
CA GLU A 263 57.20 -37.92 19.82
C GLU A 263 57.01 -37.85 18.30
N GLN A 264 55.94 -37.17 17.88
CA GLN A 264 55.97 -36.23 16.76
C GLN A 264 54.87 -35.17 16.90
N PRO A 265 55.14 -33.87 16.65
CA PRO A 265 54.15 -32.81 16.79
C PRO A 265 53.38 -32.63 15.47
N PRO A 266 52.05 -32.47 15.50
CA PRO A 266 51.35 -31.81 14.41
C PRO A 266 50.77 -30.47 14.87
N GLU A 267 51.28 -29.43 14.22
CA GLU A 267 50.56 -28.37 13.51
C GLU A 267 49.15 -27.97 13.99
N GLY A 268 48.98 -26.65 14.06
CA GLY A 268 47.92 -25.96 14.78
C GLY A 268 46.49 -26.25 14.29
N PRO A 269 45.49 -25.80 15.05
CA PRO A 269 44.10 -25.99 14.67
C PRO A 269 43.81 -25.14 13.43
N GLU A 270 43.83 -25.79 12.27
CA GLU A 270 43.13 -25.31 11.08
C GLU A 270 41.68 -25.06 11.48
N ALA A 271 41.24 -23.83 11.23
CA ALA A 271 39.86 -23.41 11.39
C ALA A 271 38.96 -24.40 10.64
N VAL A 272 38.18 -25.16 11.42
CA VAL A 272 37.05 -25.93 10.92
C VAL A 272 36.14 -24.92 10.22
N LYS A 273 36.22 -24.86 8.89
CA LYS A 273 35.16 -24.31 8.06
C LYS A 273 33.97 -25.21 8.30
N GLU A 274 33.12 -24.84 9.25
CA GLU A 274 31.78 -25.40 9.38
C GLU A 274 31.12 -25.29 8.02
N GLY A 275 30.99 -26.44 7.37
CA GLY A 275 30.29 -26.58 6.11
C GLY A 275 28.83 -26.24 6.36
N VAL A 276 28.46 -25.01 6.02
CA VAL A 276 27.09 -24.64 5.72
C VAL A 276 26.58 -25.66 4.71
N GLN A 277 25.57 -26.44 5.10
CA GLN A 277 24.91 -27.42 4.25
C GLN A 277 24.60 -26.75 2.89
N PRO A 278 24.84 -27.43 1.75
CA PRO A 278 24.58 -26.85 0.44
C PRO A 278 23.08 -26.59 0.34
N ALA A 279 22.71 -25.31 0.46
CA ALA A 279 21.34 -24.83 0.30
C ALA A 279 20.72 -25.53 -0.92
N GLY A 280 19.59 -26.22 -0.70
CA GLY A 280 18.79 -26.82 -1.76
C GLY A 280 18.49 -25.78 -2.84
N GLU A 281 18.31 -26.23 -4.08
CA GLU A 281 17.98 -25.32 -5.17
C GLU A 281 16.74 -24.50 -4.79
N ALA A 282 16.88 -23.17 -4.76
CA ALA A 282 15.75 -22.30 -4.51
C ALA A 282 14.70 -22.52 -5.60
N PRO A 283 13.41 -22.66 -5.25
CA PRO A 283 12.36 -22.85 -6.25
C PRO A 283 12.33 -21.65 -7.21
N GLU A 284 12.03 -21.89 -8.50
CA GLU A 284 11.98 -20.83 -9.51
C GLU A 284 10.99 -19.71 -9.15
N GLU A 285 9.91 -20.04 -8.44
CA GLU A 285 8.95 -19.06 -7.89
C GLU A 285 9.62 -18.10 -6.90
N ALA A 286 10.43 -18.60 -5.96
CA ALA A 286 11.20 -17.76 -5.04
C ALA A 286 12.16 -16.84 -5.80
N LEU A 287 12.83 -17.36 -6.85
CA LEU A 287 13.68 -16.54 -7.70
C LEU A 287 12.88 -15.45 -8.43
N SER A 288 11.63 -15.71 -8.81
CA SER A 288 10.75 -14.70 -9.43
C SER A 288 10.40 -13.57 -8.46
N HIS A 289 10.08 -13.88 -7.20
CA HIS A 289 9.81 -12.89 -6.16
C HIS A 289 11.04 -12.06 -5.81
N LEU A 290 12.22 -12.68 -5.81
CA LEU A 290 13.48 -11.96 -5.60
C LEU A 290 13.81 -11.02 -6.76
N ARG A 291 13.49 -11.39 -8.02
CA ARG A 291 13.61 -10.48 -9.18
C ARG A 291 12.67 -9.28 -9.03
N ALA A 292 11.43 -9.50 -8.58
CA ALA A 292 10.48 -8.43 -8.30
C ALA A 292 11.00 -7.47 -7.21
N ALA A 293 11.53 -8.01 -6.12
CA ALA A 293 12.15 -7.22 -5.05
C ALA A 293 13.32 -6.37 -5.58
N LEU A 294 14.19 -6.95 -6.42
CA LEU A 294 15.28 -6.23 -7.10
C LEU A 294 14.75 -5.09 -7.98
N GLN A 295 13.68 -5.29 -8.74
CA GLN A 295 13.06 -4.26 -9.57
C GLN A 295 12.53 -3.09 -8.72
N ALA A 296 11.88 -3.37 -7.60
CA ALA A 296 11.41 -2.34 -6.66
C ALA A 296 12.59 -1.55 -6.05
N ALA A 297 13.66 -2.24 -5.66
CA ALA A 297 14.88 -1.62 -5.14
C ALA A 297 15.59 -0.74 -6.19
N GLN A 298 15.60 -1.15 -7.45
CA GLN A 298 16.13 -0.35 -8.56
C GLN A 298 15.31 0.92 -8.78
N ALA A 299 13.98 0.82 -8.68
CA ALA A 299 13.11 1.99 -8.79
C ALA A 299 13.38 2.99 -7.66
N LEU A 300 13.59 2.53 -6.43
CA LEU A 300 14.05 3.38 -5.31
C LEU A 300 15.34 4.11 -5.65
N GLN A 301 16.32 3.39 -6.19
CA GLN A 301 17.62 3.96 -6.54
C GLN A 301 17.51 4.97 -7.69
N ARG A 302 16.82 4.61 -8.77
CA ARG A 302 16.59 5.45 -9.96
C ARG A 302 15.91 6.75 -9.60
N ASP A 303 14.92 6.69 -8.71
CA ASP A 303 14.15 7.86 -8.29
C ASP A 303 14.88 8.68 -7.20
N GLY A 304 16.06 8.23 -6.76
CA GLY A 304 16.96 8.96 -5.86
C GLY A 304 16.73 8.74 -4.37
N PHE A 305 15.86 7.81 -3.99
CA PHE A 305 15.47 7.57 -2.59
C PHE A 305 16.53 6.81 -1.77
N VAL A 306 17.59 6.33 -2.42
CA VAL A 306 18.68 5.56 -1.81
C VAL A 306 19.84 6.47 -1.36
N ARG A 307 19.76 7.80 -1.56
CA ARG A 307 20.82 8.74 -1.17
C ARG A 307 20.36 9.70 -0.08
N GLY A 308 21.22 9.93 0.92
CA GLY A 308 21.19 11.08 1.84
C GLY A 308 20.10 11.09 2.91
N ASP A 309 18.88 10.67 2.57
CA ASP A 309 17.68 10.84 3.42
C ASP A 309 16.76 9.60 3.36
N THR A 310 17.33 8.42 3.16
CA THR A 310 16.53 7.19 3.07
C THR A 310 15.90 6.85 4.43
N SER A 311 14.59 6.60 4.41
CA SER A 311 13.86 6.21 5.62
C SER A 311 14.43 4.92 6.23
N ALA A 312 14.40 4.82 7.56
CA ALA A 312 14.88 3.62 8.26
C ALA A 312 14.13 2.35 7.81
N ALA A 313 12.83 2.45 7.50
CA ALA A 313 12.04 1.35 6.97
C ALA A 313 12.57 0.88 5.61
N THR A 314 12.77 1.80 4.66
CA THR A 314 13.35 1.48 3.36
C THR A 314 14.74 0.84 3.49
N LEU A 315 15.58 1.33 4.41
CA LEU A 315 16.90 0.73 4.66
C LEU A 315 16.80 -0.68 5.26
N CYS A 316 15.83 -0.93 6.14
CA CYS A 316 15.55 -2.27 6.64
C CYS A 316 15.11 -3.20 5.50
N SER A 317 14.18 -2.77 4.65
CA SER A 317 13.72 -3.57 3.50
C SER A 317 14.86 -3.87 2.51
N LEU A 318 15.74 -2.91 2.26
CA LEU A 318 16.95 -3.11 1.46
C LEU A 318 17.94 -4.06 2.14
N SER A 319 18.12 -3.97 3.46
CA SER A 319 18.94 -4.91 4.23
C SER A 319 18.39 -6.34 4.11
N TRP A 320 17.06 -6.50 4.16
CA TRP A 320 16.39 -7.79 3.99
C TRP A 320 16.60 -8.39 2.60
N LEU A 321 16.49 -7.58 1.55
CA LEU A 321 16.85 -8.00 0.20
C LEU A 321 18.31 -8.46 0.12
N LEU A 322 19.24 -7.67 0.66
CA LEU A 322 20.67 -7.99 0.65
C LEU A 322 20.99 -9.25 1.47
N TRP A 323 20.27 -9.51 2.57
CA TRP A 323 20.36 -10.74 3.36
C TRP A 323 20.03 -11.95 2.49
N HIS A 324 18.89 -11.94 1.81
CA HIS A 324 18.51 -13.04 0.91
C HIS A 324 19.52 -13.22 -0.23
N LEU A 325 19.99 -12.14 -0.84
CA LEU A 325 21.02 -12.20 -1.89
C LEU A 325 22.35 -12.78 -1.38
N SER A 326 22.71 -12.52 -0.12
CA SER A 326 23.95 -13.05 0.48
C SER A 326 23.89 -14.55 0.76
N ASN A 327 22.69 -15.09 0.99
CA ASN A 327 22.45 -16.51 1.24
C ASN A 327 22.30 -17.34 -0.04
N LEU A 328 22.26 -16.70 -1.22
CA LEU A 328 22.22 -17.41 -2.49
C LEU A 328 23.59 -17.91 -2.94
N ARG A 329 23.60 -19.05 -3.65
CA ARG A 329 24.78 -19.53 -4.38
C ARG A 329 25.26 -18.46 -5.36
N GLU A 330 26.57 -18.34 -5.51
CA GLU A 330 27.20 -17.29 -6.30
C GLU A 330 26.74 -17.28 -7.76
N ASP A 331 26.60 -18.44 -8.40
CA ASP A 331 26.13 -18.55 -9.79
C ASP A 331 24.70 -18.01 -9.98
N ARG A 332 23.80 -18.34 -9.05
CA ARG A 332 22.40 -17.87 -9.09
C ARG A 332 22.30 -16.39 -8.77
N ARG A 333 23.09 -15.92 -7.79
CA ARG A 333 23.23 -14.50 -7.49
C ARG A 333 23.74 -13.74 -8.71
N ALA A 334 24.79 -14.23 -9.37
CA ALA A 334 25.33 -13.62 -10.59
C ALA A 334 24.30 -13.59 -11.72
N ALA A 335 23.57 -14.68 -11.95
CA ALA A 335 22.51 -14.76 -12.95
C ALA A 335 21.36 -13.77 -12.69
N LEU A 336 20.96 -13.60 -11.42
CA LEU A 336 19.94 -12.61 -11.03
C LEU A 336 20.41 -11.17 -11.24
N LEU A 337 21.66 -10.88 -10.88
CA LEU A 337 22.23 -9.54 -10.99
C LEU A 337 22.60 -9.18 -12.45
N ALA A 338 22.88 -10.15 -13.31
CA ALA A 338 23.26 -9.91 -14.71
C ALA A 338 22.17 -9.19 -15.52
N GLY A 339 20.89 -9.40 -15.18
CA GLY A 339 19.75 -8.76 -15.86
C GLY A 339 19.33 -7.42 -15.24
N ALA A 340 20.04 -6.97 -14.21
CA ALA A 340 19.60 -5.93 -13.31
C ALA A 340 20.65 -4.80 -13.30
N ASP A 341 20.25 -3.53 -13.44
CA ASP A 341 21.14 -2.39 -13.19
C ASP A 341 21.41 -2.28 -11.67
N THR A 342 22.22 -3.21 -11.16
CA THR A 342 22.53 -3.36 -9.73
C THR A 342 23.78 -2.62 -9.35
N ALA A 343 24.43 -1.92 -10.28
CA ALA A 343 25.66 -1.18 -10.00
C ALA A 343 25.45 -0.21 -8.84
N GLY A 344 24.30 0.45 -8.75
CA GLY A 344 24.02 1.34 -7.64
C GLY A 344 23.52 0.66 -6.35
N ILE A 345 22.82 -0.48 -6.41
CA ILE A 345 22.45 -1.25 -5.20
C ILE A 345 23.69 -1.90 -4.58
N ALA A 346 24.58 -2.45 -5.41
CA ALA A 346 25.84 -3.05 -4.97
C ALA A 346 26.82 -1.98 -4.48
N ALA A 347 26.87 -0.80 -5.13
CA ALA A 347 27.63 0.33 -4.62
C ALA A 347 27.01 0.91 -3.34
N PHE A 348 25.69 0.83 -3.19
CA PHE A 348 24.99 1.28 -2.00
C PHE A 348 25.41 0.45 -0.79
N LEU A 349 26.12 1.12 0.13
CA LEU A 349 26.65 0.55 1.37
C LEU A 349 27.61 -0.65 1.14
N GLY A 350 28.15 -0.78 -0.07
CA GLY A 350 29.05 -1.87 -0.46
C GLY A 350 28.37 -3.24 -0.54
N GLY A 351 27.06 -3.30 -0.78
CA GLY A 351 26.31 -4.55 -0.97
C GLY A 351 26.18 -5.40 0.31
N SER A 352 26.44 -4.80 1.47
CA SER A 352 26.51 -5.46 2.76
C SER A 352 25.22 -5.22 3.55
N TRP A 353 24.41 -6.27 3.76
CA TRP A 353 23.17 -6.17 4.55
C TRP A 353 23.40 -5.63 5.98
N PRO A 354 24.51 -5.96 6.70
CA PRO A 354 24.83 -5.38 8.00
C PRO A 354 24.97 -3.86 7.94
N ARG A 355 25.65 -3.34 6.92
CA ARG A 355 25.84 -1.89 6.75
C ARG A 355 24.53 -1.17 6.45
N ALA A 356 23.63 -1.81 5.68
CA ALA A 356 22.28 -1.31 5.45
C ALA A 356 21.48 -1.24 6.76
N LEU A 357 21.56 -2.27 7.59
CA LEU A 357 20.89 -2.29 8.89
C LEU A 357 21.51 -1.30 9.89
N GLU A 358 22.83 -1.14 9.86
CA GLU A 358 23.54 -0.14 10.65
C GLU A 358 23.08 1.27 10.29
N ALA A 359 23.04 1.59 8.99
CA ALA A 359 22.53 2.86 8.50
C ALA A 359 21.06 3.07 8.89
N ALA A 360 20.24 2.00 8.83
CA ALA A 360 18.86 2.05 9.29
C ALA A 360 18.77 2.42 10.79
N ALA A 361 19.57 1.78 11.63
CA ALA A 361 19.62 2.02 13.07
C ALA A 361 20.17 3.42 13.42
N GLN A 362 21.10 3.95 12.63
CA GLN A 362 21.61 5.32 12.78
C GLN A 362 20.58 6.37 12.36
N ASN A 363 19.81 6.11 11.30
CA ASN A 363 18.73 6.98 10.86
C ASN A 363 17.48 6.88 11.74
N PHE A 364 17.38 5.83 12.57
CA PHE A 364 16.28 5.61 13.48
C PHE A 364 16.32 6.62 14.65
N GLY A 365 15.52 7.68 14.52
CA GLY A 365 15.45 8.77 15.51
C GLY A 365 15.59 10.17 14.90
N CYS A 366 16.07 10.27 13.67
CA CYS A 366 16.00 11.51 12.89
C CYS A 366 14.53 11.76 12.52
N HIS A 367 13.99 12.93 12.86
CA HIS A 367 12.56 13.30 12.88
C HIS A 367 11.77 13.23 11.54
N TRP A 368 12.29 12.57 10.51
CA TRP A 368 11.70 12.54 9.18
C TRP A 368 11.08 11.18 8.88
N GLY A 369 9.74 11.15 8.91
CA GLY A 369 8.94 10.07 8.29
C GLY A 369 9.14 8.70 8.92
N PHE A 370 8.59 8.49 10.12
CA PHE A 370 8.37 7.14 10.60
C PHE A 370 7.33 6.46 9.69
N ALA A 371 7.73 5.45 8.91
CA ALA A 371 6.78 4.49 8.38
C ALA A 371 6.32 3.61 9.55
N PRO A 372 5.02 3.45 9.81
CA PRO A 372 4.50 2.79 11.01
C PRO A 372 4.93 1.33 11.17
N ALA A 373 5.40 0.68 10.11
CA ALA A 373 5.82 -0.72 10.11
C ALA A 373 7.27 -0.85 9.59
N LEU A 374 8.15 -1.38 10.44
CA LEU A 374 9.41 -1.98 10.00
C LEU A 374 9.11 -3.36 9.38
N PRO A 375 9.91 -3.85 8.42
CA PRO A 375 9.66 -5.13 7.76
C PRO A 375 9.81 -6.29 8.75
N VAL A 376 8.69 -6.88 9.17
CA VAL A 376 8.63 -7.96 10.17
C VAL A 376 9.45 -9.18 9.73
N GLY A 377 9.41 -9.50 8.44
CA GLY A 377 10.13 -10.63 7.84
C GLY A 377 11.64 -10.58 8.10
N LEU A 378 12.26 -9.41 7.95
CA LEU A 378 13.69 -9.23 8.24
C LEU A 378 14.04 -9.66 9.67
N PHE A 379 13.33 -9.15 10.66
CA PHE A 379 13.65 -9.42 12.07
C PHE A 379 13.35 -10.87 12.42
N ARG A 380 12.29 -11.45 11.85
CA ARG A 380 12.00 -12.88 11.97
C ARG A 380 13.14 -13.73 11.39
N ALA A 381 13.63 -13.38 10.21
CA ALA A 381 14.74 -14.06 9.55
C ALA A 381 16.06 -13.94 10.33
N LEU A 382 16.35 -12.76 10.89
CA LEU A 382 17.53 -12.54 11.74
C LEU A 382 17.46 -13.34 13.04
N GLU A 383 16.28 -13.41 13.66
CA GLU A 383 16.05 -14.16 14.90
C GLU A 383 16.07 -15.69 14.69
N ALA A 384 15.62 -16.15 13.53
CA ALA A 384 15.65 -17.57 13.15
C ALA A 384 17.05 -18.03 12.71
N SER A 385 17.94 -17.11 12.33
CA SER A 385 19.28 -17.46 11.86
C SER A 385 20.23 -17.81 13.01
N SER A 386 20.98 -18.90 12.86
CA SER A 386 22.07 -19.28 13.75
C SER A 386 23.38 -18.55 13.48
N ALA A 387 23.44 -17.73 12.41
CA ALA A 387 24.66 -17.01 12.06
C ALA A 387 25.01 -15.98 13.16
N PRO A 388 26.27 -15.95 13.65
CA PRO A 388 26.66 -15.10 14.77
C PRO A 388 26.44 -13.60 14.48
N GLU A 389 26.60 -13.21 13.22
CA GLU A 389 26.34 -11.84 12.77
C GLU A 389 24.84 -11.48 12.83
N ALA A 390 23.96 -12.40 12.43
CA ALA A 390 22.51 -12.19 12.49
C ALA A 390 22.01 -12.09 13.93
N VAL A 391 22.49 -12.97 14.82
CA VAL A 391 22.20 -12.93 16.26
C VAL A 391 22.65 -11.60 16.88
N ARG A 392 23.85 -11.15 16.54
CA ARG A 392 24.37 -9.84 16.99
C ARG A 392 23.48 -8.70 16.52
N TRP A 393 23.10 -8.69 15.25
CA TRP A 393 22.27 -7.63 14.69
C TRP A 393 20.84 -7.64 15.22
N SER A 394 20.26 -8.81 15.49
CA SER A 394 18.97 -8.93 16.18
C SER A 394 19.03 -8.27 17.57
N ALA A 395 20.08 -8.51 18.35
CA ALA A 395 20.26 -7.87 19.65
C ALA A 395 20.39 -6.34 19.54
N ILE A 396 21.21 -5.85 18.61
CA ILE A 396 21.39 -4.41 18.35
C ILE A 396 20.06 -3.77 17.90
N ALA A 397 19.34 -4.43 16.99
CA ALA A 397 18.05 -3.98 16.50
C ALA A 397 17.03 -3.83 17.62
N ARG A 398 16.92 -4.83 18.51
CA ARG A 398 16.02 -4.76 19.68
C ARG A 398 16.35 -3.57 20.59
N GLU A 399 17.64 -3.33 20.83
CA GLU A 399 18.09 -2.20 21.65
C GLU A 399 17.78 -0.85 20.98
N ARG A 400 18.09 -0.72 19.69
CA ARG A 400 17.99 0.55 18.94
C ARG A 400 16.55 0.90 18.55
N PHE A 401 15.79 -0.07 18.06
CA PHE A 401 14.40 0.14 17.66
C PHE A 401 13.44 0.14 18.86
N GLY A 402 13.83 -0.48 19.97
CA GLY A 402 13.07 -0.50 21.21
C GLY A 402 11.63 -0.99 21.01
N ARG A 403 10.65 -0.16 21.39
CA ARG A 403 9.21 -0.49 21.25
C ARG A 403 8.71 -0.69 19.81
N PHE A 404 9.49 -0.25 18.83
CA PHE A 404 9.15 -0.35 17.42
C PHE A 404 9.74 -1.60 16.76
N HIS A 405 10.55 -2.37 17.49
CA HIS A 405 11.02 -3.66 17.02
C HIS A 405 9.81 -4.61 16.89
N PRO A 406 9.55 -5.17 15.70
CA PRO A 406 8.45 -6.12 15.54
C PRO A 406 8.78 -7.41 16.31
N LEU A 407 7.88 -7.84 17.19
CA LEU A 407 8.04 -9.09 17.93
C LEU A 407 7.61 -10.25 17.02
N ALA A 408 8.39 -11.34 16.97
CA ALA A 408 8.19 -12.49 16.09
C ALA A 408 6.89 -13.32 16.30
N GLY A 409 5.90 -12.79 17.02
CA GLY A 409 4.58 -13.39 17.18
C GLY A 409 3.43 -12.37 17.19
N ALA A 410 3.71 -11.08 16.97
CA ALA A 410 2.66 -10.10 16.77
C ALA A 410 2.15 -10.25 15.32
N ALA A 411 0.86 -10.59 15.15
CA ALA A 411 0.24 -10.52 13.85
C ALA A 411 0.42 -9.10 13.28
N PRO A 412 0.61 -8.94 11.95
CA PRO A 412 0.60 -7.63 11.33
C PRO A 412 -0.72 -6.94 11.67
N ALA A 413 -0.62 -5.74 12.26
CA ALA A 413 -1.76 -4.95 12.75
C ALA A 413 -2.48 -4.21 11.64
#